data_AF-A0AAJ1PTN0-F1
#
_entry.id   AF-A0AAJ1PTN0-F1
#
_cell.length_a   1.000
_cell.length_b   1.000
_cell.length_c   1.000
_cell.angle_alpha   90.00
_cell.angle_beta   90.00
_cell.angle_gamma   90.00
#
_symmetry.space_group_name_H-M   'P 1'
#
loop_
_entity.id
_entity.type
_entity.pdbx_description
1 polymer ?
#
loop_
_entity_poly.entity_id
_entity_poly.type
_entity_poly.pdbx_seq_one_letter_code
_entity_poly.pdbx_strand_id
1 'polypeptide(L)'
;MKEFFRLWAEHDKFGYMGKIGFICGVFALVITVLLALPQFIKVVKERKTGKNVNFTSFWIFNSGLLLWIVFAGFMPGGLVPPLVANLASVLLYSVMIFFLYFYKEWENKEAKRKGLIIVGAILTLKGIFAIILSALWLTDQSVNVQILDNGIVDRTNAILPVITQEWLQIAMGVIIPIFTAVAFIPQIIEGFKRKSFQGVSLVFSLAALVMNVLWWMYWFAFGLGQSFSVVSILTLSWQTVSIAIFLINFAGSLIYSEKSIQQAA
;
A
#
# COMPACT_ATOMS: atom_id res chain seq x y z
N MET A 1 3.13 10.98 -20.27
CA MET A 1 2.76 12.41 -20.22
C MET A 1 1.37 12.67 -20.81
N LYS A 2 1.07 12.26 -22.05
CA LYS A 2 -0.29 12.43 -22.65
C LYS A 2 -1.42 11.85 -21.78
N GLU A 3 -1.21 10.66 -21.21
CA GLU A 3 -2.20 10.02 -20.35
C GLU A 3 -2.45 10.76 -19.03
N PHE A 4 -1.41 11.37 -18.46
CA PHE A 4 -1.55 12.20 -17.26
C PHE A 4 -2.42 13.43 -17.54
N PHE A 5 -2.22 14.09 -18.68
CA PHE A 5 -3.06 15.22 -19.08
C PHE A 5 -4.49 14.81 -19.44
N ARG A 6 -4.69 13.60 -19.98
CA ARG A 6 -6.03 13.02 -20.19
C ARG A 6 -6.74 12.83 -18.86
N LEU A 7 -6.09 12.19 -17.89
CA LEU A 7 -6.64 11.99 -16.53
C LEU A 7 -6.92 13.32 -15.83
N TRP A 8 -6.02 14.30 -15.96
CA TRP A 8 -6.25 15.67 -15.45
C TRP A 8 -7.50 16.30 -16.06
N ALA A 9 -7.64 16.25 -17.39
CA ALA A 9 -8.79 16.82 -18.10
C ALA A 9 -10.11 16.11 -17.77
N GLU A 10 -10.08 14.81 -17.46
CA GLU A 10 -11.25 14.09 -16.97
C GLU A 10 -11.65 14.52 -15.56
N HIS A 11 -10.68 14.84 -14.71
CA HIS A 11 -10.94 15.38 -13.38
C HIS A 11 -11.45 16.83 -13.39
N ASP A 12 -11.09 17.63 -14.41
CA ASP A 12 -11.62 18.99 -14.60
C ASP A 12 -13.15 18.99 -14.76
N LYS A 13 -13.75 17.89 -15.23
CA LYS A 13 -15.20 17.72 -15.34
C LYS A 13 -15.92 17.76 -13.98
N PHE A 14 -15.21 17.50 -12.88
CA PHE A 14 -15.73 17.54 -11.51
C PHE A 14 -15.39 18.86 -10.79
N GLY A 15 -14.98 19.89 -11.53
CA GLY A 15 -14.68 21.21 -10.99
C GLY A 15 -13.48 21.22 -10.02
N TYR A 16 -13.51 22.15 -9.06
CA TYR A 16 -12.41 22.34 -8.10
C TYR A 16 -12.14 21.10 -7.25
N MET A 17 -13.18 20.36 -6.86
CA MET A 17 -13.01 19.16 -6.05
C MET A 17 -12.29 18.04 -6.81
N GLY A 18 -12.59 17.85 -8.10
CA GLY A 18 -11.87 16.91 -8.95
C GLY A 18 -10.36 17.18 -9.01
N LYS A 19 -9.98 18.45 -9.17
CA LYS A 19 -8.57 18.90 -9.18
C LYS A 19 -7.86 18.63 -7.86
N ILE A 20 -8.50 18.98 -6.74
CA ILE A 20 -7.95 18.73 -5.39
C ILE A 20 -7.76 17.23 -5.19
N GLY A 21 -8.77 16.43 -5.52
CA GLY A 21 -8.71 14.98 -5.44
C GLY A 21 -7.52 14.44 -6.22
N PHE A 22 -7.37 14.80 -7.50
CA PHE A 22 -6.27 14.35 -8.34
C PHE A 22 -4.90 14.69 -7.75
N ILE A 23 -4.69 15.94 -7.31
CA ILE A 23 -3.43 16.37 -6.68
C ILE A 23 -3.13 15.52 -5.43
N CYS A 24 -4.13 15.32 -4.57
CA CYS A 24 -4.01 14.48 -3.38
C CYS A 24 -3.64 13.04 -3.75
N GLY A 25 -4.28 12.49 -4.78
CA GLY A 25 -3.99 11.14 -5.28
C GLY A 25 -2.57 10.99 -5.81
N VAL A 26 -2.04 11.99 -6.53
CA VAL A 26 -0.64 11.99 -7.01
C VAL A 26 0.34 12.02 -5.85
N PHE A 27 0.15 12.90 -4.86
CA PHE A 27 1.01 12.94 -3.68
C PHE A 27 0.90 11.66 -2.84
N ALA A 28 -0.32 11.14 -2.68
CA ALA A 28 -0.55 9.87 -1.98
C ALA A 28 0.22 8.75 -2.65
N LEU A 29 0.14 8.63 -3.99
CA LEU A 29 0.88 7.65 -4.79
C LEU A 29 2.38 7.77 -4.57
N VAL A 30 2.95 8.97 -4.65
CA VAL A 30 4.39 9.20 -4.45
C VAL A 30 4.80 8.78 -3.03
N ILE A 31 4.06 9.17 -2.01
CA ILE A 31 4.37 8.81 -0.63
C ILE A 31 4.19 7.30 -0.40
N THR A 32 3.18 6.66 -0.99
CA THR A 32 2.97 5.20 -0.89
C THR A 32 4.20 4.46 -1.41
N VAL A 33 4.73 4.85 -2.57
CA VAL A 33 5.96 4.26 -3.14
C VAL A 33 7.15 4.50 -2.22
N LEU A 34 7.29 5.71 -1.68
CA LEU A 34 8.42 6.06 -0.82
C LEU A 34 8.26 5.58 0.62
N LEU A 35 7.12 5.00 1.01
CA LEU A 35 6.80 4.67 2.40
C LEU A 35 7.82 3.70 3.00
N ALA A 36 8.30 2.74 2.21
CA ALA A 36 9.30 1.78 2.66
C ALA A 36 10.70 2.39 2.82
N LEU A 37 10.97 3.53 2.16
CA LEU A 37 12.32 4.06 1.99
C LEU A 37 12.96 4.49 3.32
N PRO A 38 12.30 5.25 4.22
CA PRO A 38 12.88 5.60 5.51
C PRO A 38 13.28 4.37 6.34
N GLN A 39 12.41 3.37 6.38
CA GLN A 39 12.66 2.13 7.11
C GLN A 39 13.79 1.31 6.46
N PHE A 40 13.82 1.24 5.13
CA PHE A 40 14.91 0.60 4.39
C PHE A 40 16.26 1.29 4.66
N ILE A 41 16.32 2.62 4.56
CA ILE A 41 17.53 3.40 4.86
C ILE A 41 17.99 3.13 6.29
N LYS A 42 17.07 3.14 7.26
CA LYS A 42 17.39 2.83 8.67
C LYS A 42 18.06 1.46 8.79
N VAL A 43 17.44 0.42 8.22
CA VAL A 43 17.93 -0.97 8.29
C VAL A 43 19.30 -1.13 7.64
N VAL A 44 19.51 -0.53 6.46
CA VAL A 44 20.80 -0.57 5.76
C VAL A 44 21.89 0.18 6.52
N LYS A 45 21.55 1.35 7.09
CA LYS A 45 22.50 2.18 7.86
C LYS A 45 22.89 1.52 9.18
N GLU A 46 21.92 0.98 9.91
CA GLU A 46 22.15 0.36 11.22
C GLU A 46 22.77 -1.04 11.11
N ARG A 47 22.62 -1.71 9.96
CA ARG A 47 23.11 -3.09 9.69
C ARG A 47 22.68 -4.12 10.75
N LYS A 48 21.62 -3.83 11.49
CA LYS A 48 21.02 -4.68 12.50
C LYS A 48 19.52 -4.51 12.44
N THR A 49 18.80 -5.63 12.50
CA THR A 49 17.36 -5.60 12.71
C THR A 49 17.09 -5.66 14.21
N GLY A 50 16.34 -4.69 14.75
CA GLY A 50 16.03 -4.66 16.18
C GLY A 50 15.41 -5.98 16.65
N LYS A 51 15.81 -6.46 17.83
CA LYS A 51 15.36 -7.76 18.39
C LYS A 51 13.84 -7.92 18.48
N ASN A 52 13.12 -6.80 18.49
CA ASN A 52 11.67 -6.74 18.70
C ASN A 52 10.88 -6.36 17.43
N VAL A 53 11.52 -6.44 16.26
CA VAL A 53 10.84 -6.18 14.98
C VAL A 53 9.88 -7.33 14.68
N ASN A 54 8.60 -7.01 14.54
CA ASN A 54 7.58 -7.99 14.17
C ASN A 54 7.52 -8.18 12.65
N PHE A 55 8.19 -9.21 12.15
CA PHE A 55 8.21 -9.56 10.72
C PHE A 55 6.82 -9.80 10.13
N THR A 56 5.87 -10.31 10.92
CA THR A 56 4.50 -10.60 10.48
C THR A 56 3.80 -9.34 9.97
N SER A 57 4.04 -8.19 10.60
CA SER A 57 3.46 -6.91 10.17
C SER A 57 3.89 -6.56 8.74
N PHE A 58 5.17 -6.76 8.43
CA PHE A 58 5.71 -6.48 7.10
C PHE A 58 5.18 -7.45 6.05
N TRP A 59 5.02 -8.73 6.39
CA TRP A 59 4.46 -9.74 5.48
C TRP A 59 2.98 -9.54 5.19
N ILE A 60 2.19 -9.19 6.20
CA ILE A 60 0.77 -8.87 6.03
C ILE A 60 0.62 -7.65 5.13
N PHE A 61 1.38 -6.57 5.41
CA PHE A 61 1.35 -5.36 4.60
C PHE A 61 1.77 -5.61 3.15
N ASN A 62 2.90 -6.30 2.93
CA ASN A 62 3.38 -6.65 1.59
C ASN A 62 2.39 -7.52 0.81
N SER A 63 1.67 -8.41 1.50
CA SER A 63 0.61 -9.22 0.87
C SER A 63 -0.62 -8.37 0.54
N GLY A 64 -0.96 -7.39 1.39
CA GLY A 64 -1.98 -6.39 1.09
C GLY A 64 -1.68 -5.57 -0.17
N LEU A 65 -0.42 -5.14 -0.35
CA LEU A 65 0.02 -4.46 -1.58
C LEU A 65 -0.16 -5.35 -2.82
N LEU A 66 0.14 -6.65 -2.71
CA LEU A 66 -0.09 -7.58 -3.81
C LEU A 66 -1.58 -7.74 -4.12
N LEU A 67 -2.43 -7.81 -3.10
CA LEU A 67 -3.88 -7.86 -3.28
C LEU A 67 -4.43 -6.60 -3.96
N TRP A 68 -3.85 -5.42 -3.69
CA TRP A 68 -4.17 -4.19 -4.43
C TRP A 68 -3.83 -4.30 -5.92
N ILE A 69 -2.71 -4.96 -6.28
CA ILE A 69 -2.32 -5.18 -7.69
C ILE A 69 -3.29 -6.14 -8.37
N VAL A 70 -3.60 -7.28 -7.72
CA VAL A 70 -4.65 -8.22 -8.15
C VAL A 70 -5.92 -7.45 -8.45
N PHE A 71 -6.39 -6.74 -7.44
CA PHE A 71 -7.61 -5.97 -7.55
C PHE A 71 -7.60 -4.95 -8.70
N ALA A 72 -6.55 -4.11 -8.80
CA ALA A 72 -6.48 -3.09 -9.84
C ALA A 72 -6.39 -3.70 -11.26
N GLY A 73 -5.76 -4.87 -11.40
CA GLY A 73 -5.65 -5.62 -12.65
C GLY A 73 -6.95 -6.30 -13.10
N PHE A 74 -7.87 -6.61 -12.19
CA PHE A 74 -9.16 -7.25 -12.53
C PHE A 74 -10.34 -6.26 -12.61
N MET A 75 -10.12 -4.98 -12.33
CA MET A 75 -11.14 -3.92 -12.43
C MET A 75 -11.49 -3.59 -13.89
N PRO A 76 -12.79 -3.48 -14.23
CA PRO A 76 -13.23 -2.84 -15.47
C PRO A 76 -12.66 -1.42 -15.59
N GLY A 77 -12.01 -1.10 -16.71
CA GLY A 77 -11.34 0.18 -16.95
C GLY A 77 -10.00 0.38 -16.22
N GLY A 78 -9.69 -0.49 -15.24
CA GLY A 78 -8.44 -0.52 -14.48
C GLY A 78 -8.12 0.73 -13.67
N LEU A 79 -7.72 0.55 -12.41
CA LEU A 79 -7.26 1.67 -11.59
C LEU A 79 -5.75 1.86 -11.78
N VAL A 80 -5.37 2.59 -12.82
CA VAL A 80 -3.95 2.80 -13.18
C VAL A 80 -3.12 3.36 -12.02
N PRO A 81 -3.57 4.42 -11.29
CA PRO A 81 -2.75 4.96 -10.22
C PRO A 81 -2.54 3.97 -9.06
N PRO A 82 -3.57 3.30 -8.50
CA PRO A 82 -3.38 2.22 -7.54
C PRO A 82 -2.51 1.08 -8.05
N LEU A 83 -2.65 0.64 -9.32
CA LEU A 83 -1.84 -0.44 -9.87
C LEU A 83 -0.35 -0.08 -9.85
N VAL A 84 0.00 1.10 -10.39
CA VAL A 84 1.38 1.57 -10.47
C VAL A 84 1.97 1.82 -9.08
N ALA A 85 1.20 2.47 -8.20
CA ALA A 85 1.62 2.74 -6.83
C ALA A 85 1.95 1.44 -6.10
N ASN A 86 1.05 0.46 -6.15
CA ASN A 86 1.20 -0.80 -5.42
C ASN A 86 2.26 -1.70 -6.05
N LEU A 87 2.45 -1.69 -7.38
CA LEU A 87 3.54 -2.41 -8.04
C LEU A 87 4.91 -1.90 -7.60
N ALA A 88 5.14 -0.59 -7.65
CA ALA A 88 6.39 -0.02 -7.18
C ALA A 88 6.58 -0.28 -5.67
N SER A 89 5.52 -0.14 -4.88
CA SER A 89 5.55 -0.37 -3.44
C SER A 89 5.86 -1.82 -3.09
N VAL A 90 5.23 -2.81 -3.75
CA VAL A 90 5.45 -4.24 -3.43
C VAL A 90 6.89 -4.65 -3.73
N LEU A 91 7.50 -4.12 -4.79
CA LEU A 91 8.91 -4.38 -5.13
C LEU A 91 9.84 -3.74 -4.09
N LEU A 92 9.63 -2.45 -3.75
CA LEU A 92 10.48 -1.78 -2.76
C LEU A 92 10.33 -2.40 -1.36
N TYR A 93 9.10 -2.72 -0.95
CA TYR A 93 8.84 -3.42 0.31
C TYR A 93 9.50 -4.80 0.34
N SER A 94 9.52 -5.51 -0.78
CA SER A 94 10.17 -6.82 -0.88
C SER A 94 11.68 -6.69 -0.63
N VAL A 95 12.32 -5.71 -1.26
CA VAL A 95 13.74 -5.40 -0.98
C VAL A 95 13.94 -5.08 0.49
N MET A 96 13.12 -4.20 1.07
CA MET A 96 13.22 -3.86 2.49
C MET A 96 13.05 -5.09 3.41
N ILE A 97 12.07 -5.96 3.15
CA ILE A 97 11.86 -7.20 3.91
C ILE A 97 13.08 -8.12 3.80
N PHE A 98 13.65 -8.28 2.60
CA PHE A 98 14.85 -9.07 2.42
C PHE A 98 16.00 -8.54 3.31
N PHE A 99 16.22 -7.23 3.35
CA PHE A 99 17.25 -6.62 4.18
C PHE A 99 16.96 -6.72 5.69
N LEU A 100 15.68 -6.68 6.10
CA LEU A 100 15.29 -6.96 7.48
C LEU A 100 15.69 -8.38 7.90
N TYR A 101 15.54 -9.38 7.03
CA TYR A 101 16.01 -10.74 7.30
C TYR A 101 17.54 -10.87 7.19
N PHE A 102 18.17 -10.14 6.26
CA PHE A 102 19.61 -10.16 6.05
C PHE A 102 20.39 -9.67 7.28
N TYR A 103 19.89 -8.62 7.94
CA TYR A 103 20.47 -8.05 9.16
C TYR A 103 19.84 -8.56 10.47
N LYS A 104 18.92 -9.53 10.40
CA LYS A 104 18.42 -10.24 11.58
C LYS A 104 19.57 -10.98 12.28
N GLU A 105 19.54 -11.04 13.61
CA GLU A 105 20.41 -11.93 14.38
C GLU A 105 19.94 -13.39 14.21
N TRP A 106 20.82 -14.24 13.70
CA TRP A 106 20.56 -15.67 13.46
C TRP A 106 21.41 -16.52 14.40
N GLU A 107 20.89 -17.66 14.83
CA GLU A 107 21.59 -18.58 15.73
C GLU A 107 22.90 -19.10 15.11
N ASN A 108 22.90 -19.37 13.80
CA ASN A 108 24.08 -19.83 13.08
C ASN A 108 24.04 -19.44 11.58
N LYS A 109 25.17 -19.61 10.89
CA LYS A 109 25.34 -19.25 9.47
C LYS A 109 24.45 -20.07 8.53
N GLU A 110 24.17 -21.34 8.87
CA GLU A 110 23.34 -22.21 8.04
C GLU A 110 21.87 -21.80 8.09
N ALA A 111 21.35 -21.52 9.29
CA ALA A 111 20.00 -20.98 9.51
C ALA A 111 19.81 -19.66 8.77
N LYS A 112 20.80 -18.75 8.83
CA LYS A 112 20.81 -17.53 8.03
C LYS A 112 20.70 -17.82 6.53
N ARG A 113 21.54 -18.70 6.00
CA ARG A 113 21.54 -19.03 4.56
C ARG A 113 20.19 -19.60 4.12
N LYS A 114 19.67 -20.61 4.83
CA LYS A 114 18.37 -21.24 4.51
C LYS A 114 17.24 -20.22 4.59
N GLY A 115 17.19 -19.42 5.66
CA GLY A 115 16.19 -18.39 5.84
C GLY A 115 16.20 -17.35 4.72
N LEU A 116 17.38 -16.88 4.31
CA LEU A 116 17.51 -15.91 3.21
C LEU A 116 17.13 -16.49 1.85
N ILE A 117 17.45 -17.76 1.59
CA ILE A 117 17.02 -18.43 0.35
C ILE A 117 15.49 -18.53 0.31
N ILE A 118 14.85 -18.98 1.39
CA ILE A 118 13.39 -19.13 1.45
C ILE A 118 12.71 -17.77 1.29
N VAL A 119 13.12 -16.77 2.07
CA VAL A 119 12.55 -15.41 2.00
C VAL A 119 12.79 -14.80 0.62
N GLY A 120 14.00 -14.91 0.08
CA GLY A 120 14.34 -14.42 -1.25
C GLY A 120 13.49 -15.07 -2.35
N ALA A 121 13.29 -16.39 -2.29
CA ALA A 121 12.45 -17.12 -3.23
C ALA A 121 10.99 -16.65 -3.17
N ILE A 122 10.40 -16.54 -1.97
CA ILE A 122 9.02 -16.08 -1.80
C ILE A 122 8.84 -14.66 -2.36
N LEU A 123 9.75 -13.75 -2.02
CA LEU A 123 9.69 -12.35 -2.48
C LEU A 123 9.87 -12.24 -4.00
N THR A 124 10.76 -13.05 -4.57
CA THR A 124 11.00 -13.09 -6.03
C THR A 124 9.77 -13.61 -6.76
N LEU A 125 9.17 -14.72 -6.30
CA LEU A 125 7.95 -15.27 -6.88
C LEU A 125 6.79 -14.27 -6.82
N LYS A 126 6.62 -13.56 -5.70
CA LYS A 126 5.63 -12.48 -5.57
C LYS A 126 5.90 -11.35 -6.54
N GLY A 127 7.14 -10.91 -6.68
CA GLY A 127 7.53 -9.85 -7.62
C GLY A 127 7.26 -10.23 -9.08
N ILE A 128 7.65 -11.45 -9.47
CA ILE A 128 7.37 -12.00 -10.81
C ILE A 128 5.86 -12.05 -11.05
N PHE A 129 5.08 -12.57 -10.10
CA PHE A 129 3.63 -12.63 -10.21
C PHE A 129 3.01 -11.22 -10.36
N ALA A 130 3.45 -10.25 -9.56
CA ALA A 130 2.99 -8.87 -9.65
C ALA A 130 3.30 -8.23 -11.02
N ILE A 131 4.50 -8.47 -11.56
CA ILE A 131 4.93 -7.98 -12.87
C ILE A 131 4.11 -8.63 -13.99
N ILE A 132 3.97 -9.96 -13.97
CA ILE A 132 3.18 -10.70 -14.98
C ILE A 132 1.75 -10.19 -14.98
N LEU A 133 1.11 -10.09 -13.82
CA LEU A 133 -0.26 -9.62 -13.72
C LEU A 133 -0.42 -8.18 -14.24
N SER A 134 0.52 -7.29 -13.89
CA SER A 134 0.51 -5.91 -14.38
C SER A 134 0.71 -5.84 -15.90
N ALA A 135 1.57 -6.71 -16.46
CA ALA A 135 1.78 -6.83 -17.90
C ALA A 135 0.54 -7.37 -18.61
N LEU A 136 -0.10 -8.41 -18.06
CA LEU A 136 -1.36 -8.96 -18.58
C LEU A 136 -2.46 -7.90 -18.60
N TRP A 137 -2.57 -7.09 -17.54
CA TRP A 137 -3.52 -5.97 -17.51
C TRP A 137 -3.21 -4.91 -18.57
N LEU A 138 -1.93 -4.54 -18.74
CA LEU A 138 -1.52 -3.60 -19.79
C LEU A 138 -1.87 -4.12 -21.19
N THR A 139 -1.69 -5.42 -21.44
CA THR A 139 -2.11 -6.04 -22.70
C THR A 139 -3.63 -6.11 -22.83
N ASP A 140 -4.36 -6.37 -21.74
CA ASP A 140 -5.83 -6.40 -21.73
C ASP A 140 -6.42 -5.03 -22.11
N GLN A 141 -5.85 -3.93 -21.63
CA GLN A 141 -6.26 -2.57 -22.03
C GLN A 141 -6.01 -2.28 -23.51
N SER A 142 -5.07 -2.98 -24.15
CA SER A 142 -4.77 -2.82 -25.58
C SER A 142 -5.72 -3.61 -26.49
N VAL A 143 -6.46 -4.58 -25.95
CA VAL A 143 -7.49 -5.31 -26.69
C VAL A 143 -8.77 -4.47 -26.65
N ASN A 144 -9.29 -4.09 -27.82
CA ASN A 144 -10.43 -3.18 -27.99
C ASN A 144 -11.63 -3.53 -27.10
N VAL A 145 -11.73 -2.85 -25.96
CA VAL A 145 -12.94 -2.83 -25.14
C VAL A 145 -13.99 -2.03 -25.90
N GLN A 146 -14.99 -2.72 -26.47
CA GLN A 146 -16.13 -2.06 -27.09
C GLN A 146 -17.18 -1.78 -26.01
N ILE A 147 -17.63 -0.53 -25.92
CA ILE A 147 -18.82 -0.20 -25.14
C ILE A 147 -20.00 -0.44 -26.09
N LEU A 148 -20.81 -1.46 -25.82
CA LEU A 148 -22.05 -1.71 -26.53
C LEU A 148 -23.05 -0.57 -26.27
N ASP A 149 -23.99 -0.36 -27.20
CA ASP A 149 -24.96 0.75 -27.14
C ASP A 149 -25.84 0.78 -25.88
N ASN A 150 -25.91 -0.33 -25.14
CA ASN A 150 -26.60 -0.46 -23.84
C ASN A 150 -25.70 -0.16 -22.62
N GLY A 151 -24.48 0.33 -22.84
CA GLY A 151 -23.49 0.58 -21.79
C GLY A 151 -22.78 -0.67 -21.27
N ILE A 152 -23.06 -1.85 -21.85
CA ILE A 152 -22.34 -3.08 -21.50
C ILE A 152 -20.97 -3.06 -22.17
N VAL A 153 -19.94 -3.27 -21.37
CA VAL A 153 -18.56 -3.37 -21.82
C VAL A 153 -18.36 -4.77 -22.40
N ASP A 154 -18.28 -4.89 -23.73
CA ASP A 154 -17.93 -6.15 -24.39
C ASP A 154 -16.43 -6.42 -24.23
N ARG A 155 -16.16 -7.52 -23.55
CA ARG A 155 -14.82 -8.04 -23.24
C ARG A 155 -14.65 -9.47 -23.76
N THR A 156 -15.32 -9.83 -24.85
CA THR A 156 -15.21 -11.18 -25.46
C THR A 156 -13.77 -11.62 -25.74
N ASN A 157 -12.83 -10.69 -25.94
CA ASN A 157 -11.41 -10.97 -26.17
C ASN A 157 -10.48 -10.61 -24.99
N ALA A 158 -11.02 -10.34 -23.80
CA ALA A 158 -10.20 -9.99 -22.65
C ALA A 158 -9.28 -11.14 -22.24
N ILE A 159 -8.03 -10.81 -21.93
CA ILE A 159 -7.03 -11.76 -21.45
C ILE A 159 -7.29 -12.11 -20.00
N LEU A 160 -7.76 -11.14 -19.21
CA LEU A 160 -8.13 -11.33 -17.81
C LEU A 160 -9.65 -11.45 -17.66
N PRO A 161 -10.16 -12.47 -16.93
CA PRO A 161 -11.59 -12.58 -16.65
C PRO A 161 -12.07 -11.37 -15.85
N VAL A 162 -13.26 -10.87 -16.18
CA VAL A 162 -13.90 -9.82 -15.40
C VAL A 162 -14.47 -10.40 -14.12
N ILE A 163 -13.97 -9.94 -12.97
CA ILE A 163 -14.59 -10.25 -11.69
C ILE A 163 -15.90 -9.45 -11.59
N THR A 164 -16.99 -10.11 -11.22
CA THR A 164 -18.30 -9.46 -11.05
C THR A 164 -18.20 -8.31 -10.05
N GLN A 165 -19.02 -7.28 -10.23
CA GLN A 165 -18.91 -6.06 -9.41
C GLN A 165 -19.06 -6.33 -7.92
N GLU A 166 -19.87 -7.29 -7.46
CA GLU A 166 -20.12 -7.50 -6.04
C GLU A 166 -18.89 -7.94 -5.23
N TRP A 167 -18.17 -8.97 -5.68
CA TRP A 167 -16.94 -9.44 -5.02
C TRP A 167 -15.86 -8.36 -4.99
N LEU A 168 -15.86 -7.53 -6.04
CA LEU A 168 -14.97 -6.39 -6.19
C LEU A 168 -15.21 -5.34 -5.10
N GLN A 169 -16.48 -5.03 -4.80
CA GLN A 169 -16.84 -4.10 -3.72
C GLN A 169 -16.43 -4.63 -2.36
N ILE A 170 -16.62 -5.93 -2.09
CA ILE A 170 -16.23 -6.57 -0.83
C ILE A 170 -14.70 -6.59 -0.67
N ALA A 171 -13.97 -6.94 -1.74
CA ALA A 171 -12.52 -6.98 -1.72
C ALA A 171 -11.93 -5.58 -1.45
N MET A 172 -12.36 -4.56 -2.19
CA MET A 172 -11.92 -3.17 -2.00
C MET A 172 -12.34 -2.59 -0.66
N GLY A 173 -13.59 -2.82 -0.29
CA GLY A 173 -14.22 -2.13 0.82
C GLY A 173 -13.93 -2.80 2.16
N VAL A 174 -13.37 -4.01 2.18
CA VAL A 174 -13.18 -4.77 3.43
C VAL A 174 -11.85 -5.50 3.45
N ILE A 175 -11.64 -6.43 2.52
CA ILE A 175 -10.54 -7.41 2.65
C ILE A 175 -9.17 -6.72 2.52
N ILE A 176 -8.94 -5.99 1.43
CA ILE A 176 -7.60 -5.44 1.15
C ILE A 176 -7.20 -4.35 2.16
N PRO A 177 -8.11 -3.44 2.57
CA PRO A 177 -7.79 -2.48 3.61
C PRO A 177 -7.44 -3.12 4.97
N ILE A 178 -8.04 -4.25 5.35
CA ILE A 178 -7.65 -4.97 6.57
C ILE A 178 -6.17 -5.35 6.51
N PHE A 179 -5.71 -5.90 5.39
CA PHE A 179 -4.29 -6.30 5.23
C PHE A 179 -3.33 -5.11 5.24
N THR A 180 -3.75 -3.91 4.86
CA THR A 180 -2.85 -2.75 4.78
C THR A 180 -2.94 -1.84 6.01
N ALA A 181 -4.12 -1.71 6.62
CA ALA A 181 -4.36 -0.91 7.83
C ALA A 181 -3.97 -1.65 9.11
N VAL A 182 -4.42 -2.90 9.26
CA VAL A 182 -4.28 -3.68 10.51
C VAL A 182 -2.88 -4.28 10.62
N ALA A 183 -2.11 -4.33 9.53
CA ALA A 183 -0.75 -4.89 9.50
C ALA A 183 0.14 -4.36 10.63
N PHE A 184 -0.03 -3.11 11.05
CA PHE A 184 0.83 -2.48 12.06
C PHE A 184 0.26 -2.52 13.48
N ILE A 185 -0.97 -3.00 13.69
CA ILE A 185 -1.56 -3.12 15.02
C ILE A 185 -0.71 -3.98 15.96
N PRO A 186 -0.20 -5.17 15.57
CA PRO A 186 0.65 -5.97 16.45
C PRO A 186 1.88 -5.21 16.93
N GLN A 187 2.50 -4.43 16.03
CA GLN A 187 3.68 -3.64 16.34
C GLN A 187 3.37 -2.46 17.28
N ILE A 188 2.19 -1.84 17.14
CA ILE A 188 1.72 -0.77 18.03
C ILE A 188 1.45 -1.31 19.44
N ILE A 189 0.74 -2.44 19.55
CA ILE A 189 0.48 -3.11 20.82
C ILE A 189 1.80 -3.41 21.53
N GLU A 190 2.77 -3.96 20.80
CA GLU A 190 4.08 -4.26 21.36
C GLU A 190 4.85 -3.00 21.79
N GLY A 191 4.74 -1.92 21.01
CA GLY A 191 5.32 -0.62 21.34
C GLY A 191 4.83 -0.08 22.68
N PHE A 192 3.52 -0.17 22.93
CA PHE A 192 2.93 0.22 24.22
C PHE A 192 3.33 -0.70 25.36
N LYS A 193 3.26 -2.03 25.16
CA LYS A 193 3.67 -3.01 26.18
C LYS A 193 5.11 -2.80 26.64
N ARG A 194 6.01 -2.48 25.70
CA ARG A 194 7.44 -2.30 25.96
C ARG A 194 7.84 -0.87 26.29
N LYS A 195 6.91 0.10 26.19
CA LYS A 195 7.22 1.54 26.30
C LYS A 195 8.36 1.96 25.35
N SER A 196 8.43 1.33 24.17
CA SER A 196 9.52 1.51 23.20
C SER A 196 9.03 1.22 21.78
N PHE A 197 9.08 2.23 20.91
CA PHE A 197 8.62 2.16 19.52
C PHE A 197 9.76 1.93 18.51
N GLN A 198 10.90 1.38 18.95
CA GLN A 198 12.11 1.22 18.10
C GLN A 198 11.91 0.38 16.83
N GLY A 199 10.86 -0.46 16.79
CA GLY A 199 10.54 -1.32 15.64
C GLY A 199 10.06 -0.57 14.39
N VAL A 200 9.61 0.68 14.52
CA VAL A 200 9.12 1.51 13.40
C VAL A 200 9.76 2.89 13.48
N SER A 201 10.29 3.41 12.37
CA SER A 201 10.84 4.77 12.37
C SER A 201 9.73 5.83 12.53
N LEU A 202 10.02 6.92 13.26
CA LEU A 202 9.09 8.05 13.41
C LEU A 202 8.68 8.63 12.06
N VAL A 203 9.64 8.75 11.14
CA VAL A 203 9.43 9.24 9.77
C VAL A 203 8.48 8.33 9.00
N PHE A 204 8.61 7.01 9.15
CA PHE A 204 7.65 6.07 8.54
C PHE A 204 6.23 6.31 9.07
N SER A 205 6.05 6.44 10.38
CA SER A 205 4.73 6.66 10.98
C SER A 205 4.09 7.97 10.50
N LEU A 206 4.88 9.04 10.40
CA LEU A 206 4.43 10.32 9.87
C LEU A 206 4.06 10.22 8.38
N ALA A 207 4.92 9.60 7.57
CA ALA A 207 4.67 9.42 6.14
C ALA A 207 3.40 8.58 5.92
N ALA A 208 3.19 7.52 6.70
CA ALA A 208 1.98 6.70 6.64
C ALA A 208 0.74 7.52 7.02
N LEU A 209 0.81 8.34 8.07
CA LEU A 209 -0.30 9.21 8.46
C LEU A 209 -0.68 10.18 7.34
N VAL A 210 0.29 10.92 6.80
CA VAL A 210 0.08 11.87 5.70
C VAL A 210 -0.48 11.17 4.46
N MET A 211 0.08 10.00 4.11
CA MET A 211 -0.40 9.19 2.98
C MET A 211 -1.88 8.83 3.11
N ASN A 212 -2.32 8.35 4.29
CA ASN A 212 -3.72 7.96 4.49
C ASN A 212 -4.66 9.18 4.47
N VAL A 213 -4.22 10.35 4.98
CA VAL A 213 -4.98 11.61 4.85
C VAL A 213 -5.14 12.02 3.39
N LEU A 214 -4.08 11.93 2.58
CA LEU A 214 -4.15 12.25 1.14
C LEU A 214 -5.06 11.29 0.38
N TRP A 215 -4.98 9.98 0.66
CA TRP A 215 -5.91 9.00 0.08
C TRP A 215 -7.36 9.26 0.52
N TRP A 216 -7.59 9.60 1.78
CA TRP A 216 -8.92 9.99 2.27
C TRP A 216 -9.47 11.19 1.47
N MET A 217 -8.67 12.24 1.30
CA MET A 217 -9.07 13.43 0.53
C MET A 217 -9.34 13.09 -0.94
N TYR A 218 -8.53 12.22 -1.56
CA TYR A 218 -8.76 11.74 -2.92
C TYR A 218 -10.13 11.05 -3.04
N TRP A 219 -10.43 10.08 -2.18
CA TRP A 219 -11.69 9.32 -2.23
C TRP A 219 -12.90 10.17 -1.86
N PHE A 220 -12.74 11.13 -0.94
CA PHE A 220 -13.79 12.05 -0.56
C PHE A 220 -14.14 12.99 -1.72
N ALA A 221 -13.13 13.59 -2.36
CA ALA A 221 -13.32 14.43 -3.53
C ALA A 221 -13.94 13.65 -4.71
N PHE A 222 -13.52 12.39 -4.90
CA PHE A 222 -14.11 11.50 -5.90
C PHE A 222 -15.61 11.26 -5.62
N GLY A 223 -15.98 10.98 -4.37
CA GLY A 223 -17.38 10.80 -3.96
C GLY A 223 -18.23 12.06 -4.12
N LEU A 224 -17.68 13.26 -3.90
CA LEU A 224 -18.39 14.52 -4.17
C LEU A 224 -18.64 14.74 -5.67
N GLY A 225 -17.73 14.30 -6.53
CA GLY A 225 -17.84 14.48 -7.98
C GLY A 225 -18.80 13.51 -8.66
N GLN A 226 -18.93 12.28 -8.14
CA GLN A 226 -19.72 11.20 -8.77
C GLN A 226 -20.84 10.63 -7.90
N SER A 227 -21.14 11.25 -6.76
CA SER A 227 -21.92 10.69 -5.66
C SER A 227 -21.21 9.53 -4.94
N PHE A 228 -21.46 9.41 -3.64
CA PHE A 228 -20.85 8.36 -2.82
C PHE A 228 -21.46 7.00 -3.15
N SER A 229 -20.64 6.11 -3.71
CA SER A 229 -20.95 4.68 -3.82
C SER A 229 -20.61 3.94 -2.52
N VAL A 230 -21.19 2.75 -2.32
CA VAL A 230 -20.85 1.86 -1.19
C VAL A 230 -19.34 1.63 -1.09
N VAL A 231 -18.66 1.41 -2.23
CA VAL A 231 -17.20 1.23 -2.28
C VAL A 231 -16.44 2.45 -1.75
N SER A 232 -16.84 3.66 -2.17
CA SER A 232 -16.20 4.89 -1.73
C SER A 232 -16.38 5.11 -0.23
N ILE A 233 -17.58 4.83 0.31
CA ILE A 233 -17.89 4.94 1.74
C ILE A 233 -17.04 3.96 2.56
N LEU A 234 -16.96 2.70 2.11
CA LEU A 234 -16.15 1.68 2.76
C LEU A 234 -14.66 2.02 2.71
N THR A 235 -14.18 2.50 1.56
CA THR A 235 -12.78 2.94 1.41
C THR A 235 -12.45 4.10 2.36
N LEU A 236 -13.34 5.10 2.47
CA LEU A 236 -13.19 6.22 3.41
C LEU A 236 -13.20 5.77 4.87
N SER A 237 -14.07 4.80 5.20
CA SER A 237 -14.13 4.21 6.54
C SER A 237 -12.79 3.59 6.92
N TRP A 238 -12.19 2.81 6.03
CA TRP A 238 -10.87 2.22 6.28
C TRP A 238 -9.72 3.21 6.29
N GLN A 239 -9.78 4.26 5.47
CA GLN A 239 -8.79 5.33 5.54
C GLN A 239 -8.86 6.03 6.89
N THR A 240 -10.06 6.22 7.44
CA THR A 240 -10.28 6.80 8.77
C THR A 240 -9.68 5.91 9.87
N VAL A 241 -9.92 4.59 9.80
CA VAL A 241 -9.31 3.62 10.71
C VAL A 241 -7.78 3.66 10.62
N SER A 242 -7.24 3.71 9.40
CA SER A 242 -5.79 3.78 9.17
C SER A 242 -5.18 5.04 9.75
N ILE A 243 -5.82 6.20 9.56
CA ILE A 243 -5.41 7.48 10.16
C ILE A 243 -5.33 7.36 11.68
N ALA A 244 -6.36 6.78 12.32
CA ALA A 244 -6.35 6.58 13.77
C ALA A 244 -5.19 5.68 14.23
N ILE A 245 -4.97 4.55 13.55
CA ILE A 245 -3.88 3.61 13.84
C ILE A 245 -2.52 4.31 13.73
N PHE A 246 -2.26 5.03 12.63
CA PHE A 246 -0.98 5.69 12.41
C PHE A 246 -0.79 6.93 13.29
N LEU A 247 -1.86 7.63 13.65
CA LEU A 247 -1.81 8.71 14.64
C LEU A 247 -1.40 8.18 16.01
N ILE A 248 -1.99 7.07 16.46
CA ILE A 248 -1.62 6.40 17.71
C ILE A 248 -0.14 5.97 17.67
N ASN A 249 0.29 5.36 16.56
CA ASN A 249 1.67 4.93 16.38
C ASN A 249 2.66 6.10 16.42
N PHE A 250 2.32 7.21 15.74
CA PHE A 250 3.13 8.43 15.71
C PHE A 250 3.22 9.09 17.10
N ALA A 251 2.09 9.28 17.77
CA ALA A 251 2.05 9.84 19.12
C ALA A 251 2.82 8.98 20.13
N GLY A 252 2.65 7.65 20.09
CA GLY A 252 3.43 6.73 20.91
C GLY A 252 4.94 6.83 20.63
N SER A 253 5.32 6.91 19.36
CA SER A 253 6.72 7.08 18.97
C SER A 253 7.34 8.37 19.54
N LEU A 254 6.61 9.50 19.52
CA LEU A 254 7.06 10.75 20.13
C LEU A 254 7.26 10.63 21.65
N ILE A 255 6.22 10.21 22.37
CA ILE A 255 6.21 10.12 23.85
C ILE A 255 7.35 9.26 24.37
N TYR A 256 7.62 8.12 23.72
CA TYR A 256 8.65 7.19 24.18
C TYR A 256 10.05 7.46 23.61
N SER A 257 10.16 8.28 22.55
CA SER A 257 11.47 8.75 22.07
C SER A 257 12.11 9.73 23.06
N GLU A 258 11.35 10.68 23.59
CA GLU A 258 11.84 11.67 24.56
C GLU A 258 12.30 11.05 25.88
N LYS A 259 11.56 10.06 26.40
CA LYS A 259 11.93 9.34 27.63
C LYS A 259 13.27 8.61 27.52
N SER A 260 13.59 8.08 26.33
CA SER A 260 14.87 7.40 26.12
C SER A 260 16.06 8.36 26.09
N ILE A 261 15.84 9.60 25.62
CA ILE A 261 16.86 10.67 25.62
C ILE A 261 17.10 11.16 27.04
N GLN A 262 16.03 11.37 27.82
CA GLN A 262 16.13 11.80 29.23
C GLN A 262 16.78 10.76 30.15
N GLN A 263 16.71 9.47 29.82
CA GLN A 263 17.38 8.41 30.59
C GLN A 263 18.85 8.20 30.21
N ALA A 264 19.27 8.75 29.06
CA ALA A 264 20.64 8.64 28.56
C ALA A 264 21.48 9.92 28.80
N ALA A 265 20.83 11.01 29.22
CA ALA A 265 21.44 12.28 29.62
C ALA A 265 21.60 12.33 31.14
#